data_AF-A0A060C046-F1
#
_entry.id   AF-A0A060C046-F1
#
_cell.length_a   1.000
_cell.length_b   1.000
_cell.length_c   1.000
_cell.angle_alpha   90.00
_cell.angle_beta   90.00
_cell.angle_gamma   90.00
#
_symmetry.space_group_name_H-M   'P 1'
#
loop_
_entity.id
_entity.type
_entity.pdbx_description
1 polymer ?
#
loop_
_entity_poly.entity_id
_entity_poly.type
_entity_poly.pdbx_seq_one_letter_code
_entity_poly.pdbx_strand_id
1 'polypeptide(L)'
;YQLVIAPMLYMVRDGFAERAEAFVANGGHLVTTYWTGIVNESDLCHLGGFPGPLRKLLGIWAEEIDCLNDGERNLVQGLAGNEGGLQGPYQVRHLCELIHTETAQPLATYRDDFYAGRPAV
;
A
#
# COMPACT_ATOMS: atom_id res chain seq x y z
N TYR A 1 7.94 19.31 4.24
CA TYR A 1 6.51 19.00 4.09
C TYR A 1 6.00 18.42 5.40
N GLN A 2 4.70 18.45 5.67
CA GLN A 2 4.10 17.65 6.76
C GLN A 2 3.50 16.34 6.23
N LEU A 3 3.07 16.34 4.97
CA LEU A 3 2.50 15.20 4.26
C LEU A 3 3.19 15.08 2.89
N VAL A 4 3.56 13.86 2.52
CA VAL A 4 4.03 13.48 1.19
C VAL A 4 3.15 12.34 0.68
N ILE A 5 2.64 12.47 -0.54
CA ILE A 5 1.82 11.45 -1.20
C ILE A 5 2.54 11.02 -2.47
N ALA A 6 2.78 9.73 -2.65
CA ALA A 6 3.51 9.16 -3.77
C ALA A 6 2.71 8.03 -4.45
N PRO A 7 1.68 8.34 -5.25
CA PRO A 7 0.85 7.32 -5.90
C PRO A 7 1.66 6.53 -6.93
N MET A 8 1.56 5.20 -6.87
CA MET A 8 2.25 4.25 -7.75
C MET A 8 3.73 4.60 -7.91
N LEU A 9 4.46 4.76 -6.80
CA LEU A 9 5.91 4.97 -6.81
C LEU A 9 6.62 3.66 -7.19
N TYR A 10 6.42 3.25 -8.43
CA TYR A 10 6.85 1.97 -8.99
C TYR A 10 8.36 1.76 -8.87
N MET A 11 9.14 2.79 -9.19
CA MET A 11 10.59 2.77 -9.10
C MET A 11 11.06 3.46 -7.81
N VAL A 12 11.79 2.72 -6.98
CA VAL A 12 12.47 3.25 -5.80
C VAL A 12 13.97 3.16 -6.04
N ARG A 13 14.58 4.33 -6.23
CA ARG A 13 16.03 4.49 -6.41
C ARG A 13 16.75 4.46 -5.07
N ASP A 14 18.02 4.10 -5.11
CA ASP A 14 18.92 4.14 -3.95
C ASP A 14 18.84 5.50 -3.21
N GLY A 15 18.80 5.42 -1.88
CA GLY A 15 18.69 6.59 -1.01
C GLY A 15 17.27 7.13 -0.82
N PHE A 16 16.26 6.71 -1.61
CA PHE A 16 14.89 7.20 -1.43
C PHE A 16 14.26 6.66 -0.15
N ALA A 17 14.41 5.36 0.12
CA ALA A 17 13.82 4.72 1.29
C ALA A 17 14.35 5.35 2.59
N GLU A 18 15.66 5.59 2.68
CA GLU A 18 16.31 6.19 3.85
C GLU A 18 15.82 7.63 4.08
N ARG A 19 15.62 8.40 3.00
CA ARG A 19 15.04 9.76 3.12
C ARG A 19 13.58 9.71 3.55
N ALA A 20 12.81 8.74 3.07
CA ALA A 20 11.41 8.55 3.45
C ALA A 20 11.31 8.14 4.93
N GLU A 21 12.15 7.21 5.38
CA GLU A 21 12.26 6.81 6.79
C GLU A 21 12.63 8.00 7.68
N ALA A 22 13.66 8.77 7.30
CA ALA A 22 14.05 9.96 8.04
C ALA A 22 12.94 11.02 8.07
N PHE A 23 12.19 11.18 6.98
CA PHE A 23 11.06 12.10 6.93
C PHE A 23 9.95 11.69 7.90
N VAL A 24 9.56 10.41 7.91
CA VAL A 24 8.50 9.90 8.79
C VAL A 24 8.95 9.92 10.26
N ALA A 25 10.20 9.54 10.54
CA ALA A 25 10.76 9.58 11.90
C ALA A 25 10.81 11.00 12.49
N ASN A 26 10.90 12.04 11.64
CA ASN A 26 10.86 13.44 12.05
C ASN A 26 9.43 14.01 12.12
N GLY A 27 8.40 13.16 12.14
CA GLY A 27 6.99 13.56 12.29
C GLY A 27 6.28 13.87 10.97
N GLY A 28 6.87 13.52 9.83
CA GLY A 28 6.20 13.57 8.53
C GLY A 28 5.26 12.38 8.32
N HIS A 29 4.26 12.56 7.46
CA HIS A 29 3.36 11.48 7.03
C HIS A 29 3.60 11.13 5.56
N LEU A 30 3.81 9.85 5.27
CA LEU A 30 3.93 9.32 3.91
C LEU A 30 2.69 8.50 3.57
N VAL A 31 2.11 8.75 2.39
CA VAL A 31 1.05 7.93 1.80
C VAL A 31 1.53 7.43 0.44
N THR A 32 1.40 6.13 0.21
CA THR A 32 1.65 5.49 -1.09
C THR A 32 0.47 4.62 -1.48
N THR A 33 0.49 4.03 -2.67
CA THR A 33 -0.56 3.14 -3.15
C THR A 33 0.00 1.77 -3.54
N TYR A 34 -0.89 0.90 -4.03
CA TYR A 34 -0.54 -0.31 -4.75
C TYR A 34 0.54 -0.06 -5.81
N TRP A 35 1.31 -1.11 -6.12
CA TRP A 35 2.35 -1.07 -7.17
C TRP A 35 3.52 -0.13 -6.88
N THR A 36 3.81 0.10 -5.60
CA THR A 36 4.94 0.90 -5.12
C THR A 36 6.13 0.01 -4.80
N GLY A 37 7.35 0.48 -5.06
CA GLY A 37 8.57 -0.18 -4.61
C GLY A 37 8.87 -1.48 -5.33
N ILE A 38 8.50 -1.56 -6.61
CA ILE A 38 8.64 -2.76 -7.43
C ILE A 38 10.07 -2.88 -7.95
N VAL A 39 10.66 -1.81 -8.47
CA VAL A 39 11.96 -1.87 -9.18
C VAL A 39 12.98 -0.80 -8.76
N ASN A 40 14.24 -1.04 -9.11
CA ASN A 40 15.33 -0.05 -9.03
C ASN A 40 15.48 0.78 -10.32
N GLU A 41 16.51 1.63 -10.42
CA GLU A 41 16.75 2.51 -11.57
C GLU A 41 17.03 1.80 -12.91
N SER A 42 17.30 0.50 -12.86
CA SER A 42 17.50 -0.34 -14.05
C SER A 42 16.29 -1.25 -14.34
N ASP A 43 15.14 -0.97 -13.72
CA ASP A 43 13.89 -1.74 -13.87
C ASP A 43 14.02 -3.21 -13.40
N LEU A 44 14.99 -3.49 -12.52
CA LEU A 44 15.13 -4.80 -11.88
C LEU A 44 14.28 -4.84 -10.62
N CYS A 45 13.46 -5.89 -10.48
CA CYS A 45 12.62 -6.06 -9.30
C CYS A 45 13.45 -6.15 -8.02
N HIS A 46 13.01 -5.42 -6.99
CA HIS A 46 13.51 -5.61 -5.64
C HIS A 46 13.10 -7.00 -5.13
N LEU A 47 14.08 -7.81 -4.73
CA LEU A 47 13.84 -9.14 -4.18
C LEU A 47 13.53 -9.05 -2.68
N GLY A 48 12.87 -10.09 -2.13
CA GLY A 48 12.54 -10.16 -0.70
C GLY A 48 11.14 -9.64 -0.34
N GLY A 49 10.30 -9.31 -1.33
CA GLY A 49 8.88 -8.97 -1.17
C GLY A 49 8.60 -7.48 -1.28
N PHE A 50 7.46 -7.13 -1.89
CA PHE A 50 7.03 -5.76 -2.10
C PHE A 50 6.43 -5.14 -0.82
N PRO A 51 6.51 -3.82 -0.59
CA PRO A 51 7.01 -2.75 -1.46
C PRO A 51 8.54 -2.54 -1.36
N GLY A 52 9.32 -3.63 -1.28
CA GLY A 52 10.75 -3.63 -1.48
C GLY A 52 11.46 -2.80 -0.41
N PRO A 53 12.28 -1.81 -0.78
CA PRO A 53 12.98 -0.94 0.18
C PRO A 53 12.04 -0.21 1.16
N LEU A 54 10.75 -0.06 0.84
CA LEU A 54 9.77 0.61 1.69
C LEU A 54 9.00 -0.34 2.62
N ARG A 55 9.19 -1.66 2.51
CA ARG A 55 8.47 -2.69 3.30
C ARG A 55 8.53 -2.43 4.80
N LYS A 56 9.73 -2.18 5.33
CA LYS A 56 9.94 -1.90 6.75
C LYS A 56 9.24 -0.61 7.20
N LEU A 57 9.34 0.45 6.38
CA LEU A 57 8.72 1.74 6.69
C LEU A 57 7.19 1.65 6.69
N LEU A 58 6.62 0.97 5.71
CA LEU A 58 5.17 0.85 5.55
C LEU A 58 4.57 -0.25 6.44
N GLY A 59 5.38 -1.18 6.93
CA GLY A 59 4.95 -2.22 7.86
C GLY A 59 4.02 -3.27 7.24
N ILE A 60 4.09 -3.45 5.92
CA ILE A 60 3.26 -4.38 5.16
C ILE A 60 4.10 -5.16 4.14
N TRP A 61 3.64 -6.36 3.81
CA TRP A 61 4.13 -7.13 2.67
C TRP A 61 3.02 -7.25 1.62
N ALA A 62 3.24 -6.66 0.44
CA ALA A 62 2.41 -6.87 -0.73
C ALA A 62 2.83 -8.18 -1.42
N GLU A 63 1.99 -9.20 -1.30
CA GLU A 63 2.26 -10.55 -1.80
C GLU A 63 2.07 -10.62 -3.31
N GLU A 64 0.92 -10.12 -3.79
CA GLU A 64 0.53 -10.16 -5.19
C GLU A 64 -0.44 -9.01 -5.53
N ILE A 65 -0.59 -8.73 -6.82
CA ILE A 65 -1.58 -7.78 -7.34
C ILE A 65 -2.59 -8.54 -8.21
N ASP A 66 -3.87 -8.24 -8.00
CA ASP A 66 -4.98 -8.70 -8.80
C ASP A 66 -5.42 -7.58 -9.76
N CYS A 67 -5.67 -7.96 -11.02
CA CYS A 67 -6.03 -7.07 -12.12
C CYS A 67 -7.49 -7.30 -12.49
N LEU A 68 -8.34 -6.31 -12.22
CA LEU A 68 -9.76 -6.35 -12.51
C LEU A 68 -10.03 -5.86 -13.95
N ASN A 69 -10.83 -6.62 -14.70
CA ASN A 69 -11.30 -6.25 -16.04
C ASN A 69 -12.23 -5.04 -16.01
N ASP A 70 -12.46 -4.46 -17.20
CA ASP A 70 -13.44 -3.39 -17.38
C ASP A 70 -14.85 -3.87 -16.99
N GLY A 71 -15.37 -3.31 -15.88
CA GLY A 71 -16.69 -3.64 -15.33
C GLY A 71 -16.63 -4.41 -14.00
N GLU A 72 -15.49 -5.05 -13.69
CA GLU A 72 -15.22 -5.67 -12.41
C GLU A 72 -14.89 -4.61 -11.35
N ARG A 73 -15.32 -4.88 -10.12
CA ARG A 73 -15.16 -3.99 -8.98
C ARG A 73 -15.17 -4.78 -7.69
N ASN A 74 -14.46 -4.27 -6.68
CA ASN A 74 -14.54 -4.73 -5.30
C ASN A 74 -14.96 -3.55 -4.41
N LEU A 75 -15.18 -3.81 -3.13
CA LEU A 75 -15.53 -2.81 -2.13
C LEU A 75 -14.53 -2.83 -0.99
N VAL A 76 -14.15 -1.65 -0.51
CA VAL A 76 -13.33 -1.46 0.70
C VAL A 76 -14.20 -0.90 1.82
N GLN A 77 -14.17 -1.54 2.98
CA GLN A 77 -14.94 -1.19 4.16
C GLN A 77 -14.02 -0.72 5.27
N GLY A 78 -14.26 0.48 5.82
CA GLY A 78 -13.52 0.96 6.98
C GLY A 78 -13.82 0.12 8.22
N LEU A 79 -12.80 -0.19 9.00
CA LEU A 79 -12.93 -0.90 10.27
C LEU A 79 -13.53 0.02 11.33
N ALA A 80 -14.33 -0.53 12.24
CA ALA A 80 -14.96 0.27 13.29
C ALA A 80 -13.90 0.94 14.18
N GLY A 81 -14.00 2.26 14.34
CA GLY A 81 -13.08 3.03 15.19
C GLY A 81 -11.68 3.25 14.59
N ASN A 82 -11.46 3.00 13.30
CA ASN A 82 -10.17 3.28 12.65
C ASN A 82 -9.79 4.77 12.77
N GLU A 83 -8.50 5.03 12.90
CA GLU A 83 -7.93 6.36 13.14
C GLU A 83 -8.15 7.33 11.97
N GLY A 84 -8.27 6.78 10.75
CA GLY A 84 -8.52 7.54 9.53
C GLY A 84 -9.98 7.97 9.33
N GLY A 85 -10.89 7.56 10.22
CA GLY A 85 -12.32 7.87 10.11
C GLY A 85 -13.00 7.26 8.87
N LEU A 86 -12.39 6.24 8.25
CA LEU A 86 -12.93 5.57 7.07
C LEU A 86 -14.23 4.85 7.41
N GLN A 87 -15.24 4.97 6.56
CA GLN A 87 -16.52 4.30 6.74
C GLN A 87 -16.76 3.33 5.59
N GLY A 88 -16.97 3.84 4.37
CA GLY A 88 -17.28 3.01 3.21
C GLY A 88 -18.72 2.47 3.23
N PRO A 89 -19.04 1.48 2.39
CA PRO A 89 -18.12 0.84 1.44
C PRO A 89 -17.71 1.78 0.31
N TYR A 90 -16.43 1.81 -0.02
CA TYR A 90 -15.88 2.53 -1.16
C TYR A 90 -15.64 1.56 -2.32
N GLN A 91 -16.03 1.96 -3.53
CA GLN A 91 -15.75 1.13 -4.71
C GLN A 91 -14.28 1.24 -5.12
N VAL A 92 -13.65 0.09 -5.35
CA VAL A 92 -12.32 -0.02 -5.96
C VAL A 92 -12.40 -0.77 -7.29
N ARG A 93 -11.45 -0.47 -8.18
CA ARG A 93 -11.43 -0.94 -9.57
C ARG A 93 -10.00 -1.03 -10.07
N HIS A 94 -9.80 -1.73 -11.18
CA HIS A 94 -8.54 -1.93 -11.88
C HIS A 94 -7.51 -2.79 -11.14
N LEU A 95 -7.08 -2.39 -9.94
CA LEU A 95 -6.00 -3.07 -9.23
C LEU A 95 -6.34 -3.24 -7.74
N CYS A 96 -6.22 -4.47 -7.25
CA CYS A 96 -6.35 -4.84 -5.85
C CYS A 96 -5.06 -5.52 -5.40
N GLU A 97 -4.31 -4.89 -4.49
CA GLU A 97 -3.10 -5.49 -3.94
C GLU A 97 -3.45 -6.31 -2.69
N LEU A 98 -2.93 -7.54 -2.61
CA LEU A 98 -3.17 -8.46 -1.52
C LEU A 98 -2.01 -8.34 -0.53
N ILE A 99 -2.26 -7.64 0.57
CA ILE A 99 -1.23 -7.30 1.55
C ILE A 99 -1.38 -8.09 2.85
N HIS A 100 -0.23 -8.31 3.51
CA HIS A 100 -0.12 -8.78 4.88
C HIS A 100 0.37 -7.65 5.77
N THR A 101 -0.22 -7.49 6.95
CA THR A 101 0.31 -6.59 7.97
C THR A 101 1.49 -7.25 8.69
N GLU A 102 2.59 -6.51 8.83
CA GLU A 102 3.75 -6.92 9.63
C GLU A 102 3.83 -6.11 10.92
N THR A 103 3.92 -4.79 10.78
CA THR A 103 3.88 -3.82 11.88
C THR A 103 2.77 -2.78 11.72
N ALA A 104 2.19 -2.68 10.52
CA ALA A 104 1.08 -1.78 10.23
C ALA A 104 -0.21 -2.23 10.90
N GLN A 105 -1.08 -1.25 11.19
CA GLN A 105 -2.44 -1.49 11.65
C GLN A 105 -3.41 -1.25 10.50
N PRO A 106 -4.32 -2.21 10.21
CA PRO A 106 -5.29 -2.03 9.14
C PRO A 106 -6.34 -0.98 9.54
N LEU A 107 -6.71 -0.11 8.59
CA LEU A 107 -7.81 0.85 8.72
C LEU A 107 -9.06 0.39 7.97
N ALA A 108 -8.89 -0.41 6.92
CA ALA A 108 -9.99 -0.93 6.11
C ALA A 108 -9.68 -2.31 5.51
N THR A 109 -10.72 -3.03 5.10
CA THR A 109 -10.60 -4.37 4.50
C THR A 109 -11.39 -4.47 3.20
N TYR A 110 -10.96 -5.35 2.30
CA TYR A 110 -11.78 -5.75 1.15
C TYR A 110 -13.04 -6.49 1.63
N ARG A 111 -14.16 -6.32 0.92
CA ARG A 111 -15.42 -6.99 1.25
C ARG A 111 -15.68 -8.25 0.43
N ASP A 112 -15.25 -8.24 -0.83
CA ASP A 112 -15.64 -9.25 -1.81
C ASP A 112 -14.40 -9.98 -2.35
N ASP A 113 -14.64 -11.00 -3.18
CA ASP A 113 -13.64 -11.88 -3.81
C ASP A 113 -12.91 -12.84 -2.85
N PHE A 114 -11.99 -13.66 -3.38
CA PHE A 114 -11.24 -14.67 -2.62
C PHE A 114 -10.35 -14.07 -1.50
N TYR A 115 -10.13 -12.76 -1.54
CA TYR A 115 -9.39 -11.97 -0.55
C TYR A 115 -10.30 -11.10 0.34
N ALA A 116 -11.61 -11.36 0.37
CA ALA A 116 -12.53 -10.73 1.32
C ALA A 116 -12.00 -10.82 2.76
N GLY A 117 -12.04 -9.70 3.49
CA GLY A 117 -11.53 -9.58 4.86
C GLY A 117 -10.03 -9.31 4.95
N ARG A 118 -9.25 -9.40 3.86
CA ARG A 118 -7.84 -8.96 3.87
C ARG A 118 -7.74 -7.44 4.01
N PRO A 119 -6.66 -6.93 4.64
CA PRO A 119 -6.40 -5.49 4.71
C PRO A 119 -6.35 -4.84 3.33
N ALA A 120 -6.90 -3.64 3.22
CA ALA A 120 -6.94 -2.84 1.99
C ALA A 120 -6.41 -1.41 2.18
N VAL A 121 -6.39 -0.93 3.43
CA VAL A 121 -5.77 0.33 3.88
C VAL A 121 -5.16 0.07 5.24
#